data_AF-A0A959QS58-F1
#
_entry.id   AF-A0A959QS58-F1
#
_cell.length_a   1.000
_cell.length_b   1.000
_cell.length_c   1.000
_cell.angle_alpha   90.00
_cell.angle_beta   90.00
_cell.angle_gamma   90.00
#
_symmetry.space_group_name_H-M   'P 1'
#
loop_
_entity.id
_entity.type
_entity.pdbx_description
1 polymer ?
#
loop_
_entity_poly.entity_id
_entity_poly.type
_entity_poly.pdbx_seq_one_letter_code
_entity_poly.pdbx_strand_id
1 'polypeptide(L)'
;MTTVQLLIDELKYESTNTRKLLECVPEGNGDWQPHEKSFPLKRIAGHVAEIPGWVYHIIKLDEFDLRKNNFERFMFESKEQLMS
;
A
#
# COMPACT_ATOMS: atom_id res chain seq x y z
N MET A 1 28.38 -6.14 4.43
CA MET A 1 26.95 -5.78 4.55
C MET A 1 26.20 -7.05 4.90
N THR A 2 25.25 -7.01 5.85
CA THR A 2 24.44 -8.20 6.20
C THR A 2 23.20 -8.26 5.32
N THR A 3 22.59 -9.44 5.16
CA THR A 3 21.31 -9.60 4.44
C THR A 3 20.20 -8.73 5.05
N VAL A 4 20.17 -8.60 6.37
CA VAL A 4 19.22 -7.72 7.07
C VAL A 4 19.42 -6.26 6.68
N GLN A 5 20.67 -5.80 6.59
CA GLN A 5 20.95 -4.43 6.18
C GLN A 5 20.50 -4.16 4.72
N LEU A 6 20.73 -5.12 3.81
CA LEU A 6 20.27 -5.01 2.42
C LEU A 6 18.74 -4.87 2.33
N LEU A 7 17.99 -5.69 3.07
CA LEU A 7 16.52 -5.64 3.08
C LEU A 7 15.98 -4.34 3.69
N ILE A 8 16.64 -3.80 4.71
CA ILE A 8 16.27 -2.51 5.31
C ILE A 8 16.48 -1.38 4.32
N ASP A 9 17.61 -1.38 3.61
CA ASP A 9 17.94 -0.33 2.64
C ASP A 9 17.00 -0.39 1.43
N GLU A 10 16.68 -1.59 0.95
CA GLU A 10 15.69 -1.81 -0.11
C GLU A 10 14.30 -1.32 0.31
N LEU A 11 13.84 -1.68 1.52
CA LEU A 11 12.54 -1.25 2.02
C LEU A 11 12.44 0.29 2.11
N LYS A 12 13.52 0.97 2.53
CA LYS A 12 13.57 2.44 2.56
C LYS A 12 13.52 3.07 1.17
N TYR A 13 14.25 2.48 0.22
CA TYR A 13 14.27 2.93 -1.16
C TYR A 13 12.87 2.81 -1.78
N GLU A 14 12.26 1.64 -1.69
CA GLU A 14 10.92 1.37 -2.22
C GLU A 14 9.83 2.20 -1.52
N SER A 15 9.92 2.40 -0.20
CA SER A 15 8.98 3.26 0.53
C SER A 15 9.02 4.70 0.05
N THR A 16 10.22 5.21 -0.26
CA THR A 16 10.38 6.58 -0.79
C THR A 16 9.77 6.73 -2.18
N ASN A 17 10.00 5.75 -3.07
CA ASN A 17 9.44 5.77 -4.42
C ASN A 17 7.92 5.57 -4.42
N THR A 18 7.42 4.68 -3.56
CA THR A 18 5.98 4.47 -3.36
C THR A 18 5.30 5.75 -2.90
N ARG A 19 5.90 6.48 -1.95
CA ARG A 19 5.37 7.77 -1.48
C ARG A 19 5.27 8.78 -2.61
N LYS A 20 6.32 8.94 -3.43
CA LYS A 20 6.32 9.83 -4.60
C LYS A 20 5.24 9.45 -5.63
N LEU A 21 5.02 8.15 -5.84
CA LEU A 21 3.98 7.67 -6.74
C LEU A 21 2.57 8.01 -6.21
N LEU A 22 2.33 7.79 -4.92
CA LEU A 22 1.05 8.08 -4.28
C LEU A 22 0.76 9.59 -4.24
N GLU A 23 1.78 10.44 -4.16
CA GLU A 23 1.65 11.90 -4.28
C GLU A 23 1.10 12.35 -5.64
N CYS A 24 1.28 11.55 -6.70
CA CYS A 24 0.78 11.84 -8.04
C CYS A 24 -0.68 11.40 -8.26
N VAL A 25 -1.32 10.74 -7.27
CA VAL A 25 -2.70 10.29 -7.40
C VAL A 25 -3.64 11.51 -7.41
N PRO A 26 -4.47 11.67 -8.46
CA PRO A 26 -5.37 12.82 -8.56
C PRO A 26 -6.52 12.73 -7.54
N GLU A 27 -6.73 13.81 -6.79
CA GLU A 27 -7.89 13.97 -5.92
C GLU A 27 -9.19 14.05 -6.75
N GLY A 28 -10.29 13.57 -6.16
CA GLY A 28 -11.61 13.58 -6.81
C GLY A 28 -11.82 12.52 -7.90
N ASN A 29 -10.79 11.76 -8.29
CA ASN A 29 -10.86 10.73 -9.34
C ASN A 29 -10.91 9.30 -8.78
N GLY A 30 -11.35 9.11 -7.54
CA GLY A 30 -11.36 7.82 -6.86
C GLY A 30 -12.13 6.72 -7.60
N ASP A 31 -13.20 7.06 -8.32
CA ASP A 31 -14.04 6.10 -9.05
C ASP A 31 -13.51 5.76 -10.45
N TRP A 32 -12.49 6.46 -10.94
CA TRP A 32 -11.89 6.17 -12.23
C TRP A 32 -11.32 4.74 -12.27
N GLN A 33 -11.52 4.06 -13.39
CA GLN A 33 -10.98 2.72 -13.65
C GLN A 33 -10.15 2.72 -14.93
N PRO A 34 -8.98 2.05 -14.95
CA PRO A 34 -8.22 1.88 -16.19
C PRO A 34 -8.92 0.94 -17.17
N HIS A 35 -9.76 0.04 -16.67
CA HIS A 35 -10.54 -0.94 -17.42
C HIS A 35 -11.71 -1.44 -16.57
N GLU A 36 -12.85 -1.81 -17.18
CA GLU A 36 -14.08 -2.23 -16.47
C GLU A 36 -13.93 -3.43 -15.52
N LYS A 37 -12.90 -4.26 -15.76
CA LYS A 37 -12.57 -5.43 -14.91
C LYS A 37 -11.63 -5.08 -13.76
N SER A 38 -11.06 -3.89 -13.76
CA SER A 38 -10.09 -3.44 -12.76
C SER A 38 -10.80 -2.79 -11.58
N PHE A 39 -10.11 -2.74 -10.45
CA PHE A 39 -10.57 -1.96 -9.31
C PHE A 39 -10.57 -0.45 -9.62
N PRO A 40 -11.42 0.35 -8.94
CA PRO A 40 -11.35 1.80 -9.03
C PRO A 40 -10.06 2.34 -8.41
N LEU A 41 -9.64 3.53 -8.84
CA LEU A 41 -8.39 4.17 -8.39
C LEU A 41 -8.29 4.24 -6.86
N LYS A 42 -9.41 4.54 -6.18
CA LYS A 42 -9.52 4.54 -4.71
C LYS A 42 -9.07 3.26 -4.04
N ARG A 43 -9.30 2.13 -4.71
CA ARG A 43 -8.84 0.81 -4.25
C ARG A 43 -7.43 0.49 -4.70
N ILE A 44 -7.06 0.83 -5.94
CA ILE A 44 -5.72 0.51 -6.48
C ILE A 44 -4.64 1.27 -5.70
N ALA A 45 -4.78 2.58 -5.50
CA ALA A 45 -3.79 3.34 -4.75
C ALA A 45 -3.80 2.96 -3.26
N GLY A 46 -4.98 2.73 -2.68
CA GLY A 46 -5.11 2.21 -1.33
C GLY A 46 -4.38 0.88 -1.17
N HIS A 47 -4.48 -0.02 -2.15
CA HIS A 47 -3.77 -1.29 -2.13
C HIS A 47 -2.24 -1.13 -2.09
N VAL A 48 -1.71 -0.21 -2.90
CA VAL A 48 -0.27 0.07 -2.92
C VAL A 48 0.20 0.65 -1.57
N ALA A 49 -0.61 1.50 -0.93
CA ALA A 49 -0.30 2.05 0.39
C ALA A 49 -0.33 1.01 1.52
N GLU A 50 -1.15 -0.03 1.43
CA GLU A 50 -1.26 -1.10 2.43
C GLU A 50 -0.01 -2.00 2.49
N ILE A 51 0.61 -2.28 1.34
CA ILE A 51 1.63 -3.35 1.20
C ILE A 51 2.85 -3.15 2.12
N PRO A 52 3.46 -1.95 2.22
CA PRO A 52 4.59 -1.74 3.14
C PRO A 52 4.23 -2.04 4.60
N GLY A 53 2.98 -1.78 5.01
CA GLY A 53 2.50 -2.07 6.37
C GLY A 53 2.46 -3.57 6.69
N TRP A 54 2.28 -4.42 5.68
CA TRP A 54 2.24 -5.89 5.87
C TRP A 54 3.57 -6.46 6.34
N VAL A 55 4.70 -5.81 6.03
CA VAL A 55 6.03 -6.23 6.47
C VAL A 55 6.10 -6.34 7.99
N TYR A 56 5.47 -5.42 8.71
CA TYR A 56 5.41 -5.48 10.18
C TYR A 56 4.70 -6.74 10.66
N HIS A 57 3.55 -7.06 10.07
CA HIS A 57 2.76 -8.23 10.44
C HIS A 57 3.48 -9.54 10.10
N ILE A 58 4.10 -9.63 8.92
CA ILE A 58 4.85 -10.82 8.47
C ILE A 58 6.02 -11.13 9.41
N ILE A 59 6.66 -10.09 9.97
CA ILE A 59 7.77 -10.27 10.91
C ILE A 59 7.29 -10.64 12.32
N LYS A 60 6.09 -10.18 12.72
CA LYS A 60 5.61 -10.27 14.11
C LYS A 60 4.64 -11.41 14.38
N LEU A 61 3.95 -11.89 13.36
CA LEU A 61 2.93 -12.92 13.49
C LEU A 61 3.44 -14.23 12.92
N ASP A 62 3.04 -15.35 13.55
CA ASP A 62 3.33 -16.70 13.03
C ASP A 62 2.60 -16.96 11.70
N GLU A 63 1.45 -16.31 11.49
CA GLU A 63 0.66 -16.38 10.27
C GLU A 63 0.08 -15.00 9.95
N PHE A 64 0.21 -14.56 8.69
CA PHE A 64 -0.47 -13.37 8.17
C PHE A 64 -1.60 -13.77 7.21
N ASP A 65 -2.79 -13.99 7.76
CA ASP A 65 -3.99 -14.38 7.01
C ASP A 65 -4.98 -13.20 6.91
N LEU A 66 -5.10 -12.63 5.72
CA LEU A 66 -6.01 -11.52 5.43
C LEU A 66 -7.50 -11.91 5.52
N ARG A 67 -7.84 -13.19 5.37
CA ARG A 67 -9.22 -13.69 5.44
C ARG A 67 -9.68 -13.86 6.87
N LYS A 68 -8.81 -14.40 7.75
CA LYS A 68 -9.12 -14.59 9.17
C LYS A 68 -9.21 -13.27 9.94
N ASN A 69 -8.42 -12.28 9.55
CA ASN A 69 -8.30 -11.01 10.28
C ASN A 69 -9.34 -9.94 9.87
N ASN A 70 -10.41 -10.31 9.15
CA ASN A 70 -11.42 -9.38 8.63
C ASN A 70 -10.79 -8.14 7.97
N PHE A 71 -9.78 -8.36 7.13
CA PHE A 71 -9.07 -7.25 6.50
C PHE A 71 -10.02 -6.44 5.62
N GLU A 72 -10.28 -5.21 6.05
CA GLU A 72 -11.02 -4.26 5.24
C GLU A 72 -10.09 -3.62 4.22
N ARG A 73 -10.50 -3.67 2.96
CA ARG A 73 -9.73 -3.03 1.89
C ARG A 73 -9.78 -1.53 2.10
N PHE A 74 -8.62 -0.92 2.22
CA PHE A 74 -8.46 0.50 2.26
C PHE A 74 -8.93 1.11 0.94
N MET A 75 -9.87 2.03 1.06
CA MET A 75 -10.42 2.84 -0.03
C MET A 75 -10.11 4.28 0.34
N PHE A 76 -9.17 4.93 -0.34
CA PHE A 76 -8.82 6.30 0.04
C PHE A 76 -9.95 7.27 -0.31
N GLU A 77 -10.18 8.24 0.55
CA GLU A 77 -11.14 9.33 0.36
C GLU A 77 -10.43 10.68 0.14
N SER A 78 -9.21 10.82 0.65
CA SER A 78 -8.37 12.01 0.45
C SER A 78 -6.91 11.64 0.28
N LYS A 79 -6.12 12.60 -0.23
CA LYS A 79 -4.68 12.43 -0.37
C LYS A 79 -3.99 12.33 0.99
N GLU A 80 -4.45 13.08 1.99
CA GLU A 80 -3.92 13.00 3.35
C GLU A 80 -4.05 11.58 3.92
N GLN A 81 -5.21 10.95 3.73
CA GLN A 81 -5.47 9.58 4.17
C GLN A 81 -4.59 8.56 3.41
N LEU A 82 -4.31 8.79 2.13
CA LEU A 82 -3.45 7.92 1.33
C LEU A 82 -1.98 7.99 1.78
N MET A 83 -1.58 9.07 2.45
CA MET A 83 -0.19 9.42 2.76
C MET A 83 0.18 9.27 4.25
N SER A 84 -0.81 8.94 5.09
CA SER A 84 -0.67 8.68 6.53
C SER A 84 0.11 7.39 6.79
#